data_AF-A0A349CSQ4-F1
#
_entry.id   AF-A0A349CSQ4-F1
#
_cell.length_a   1.000
_cell.length_b   1.000
_cell.length_c   1.000
_cell.angle_alpha   90.00
_cell.angle_beta   90.00
_cell.angle_gamma   90.00
#
_symmetry.space_group_name_H-M   'P 1'
#
loop_
_entity.id
_entity.type
_entity.pdbx_description
1 polymer ?
#
loop_
_entity_poly.entity_id
_entity_poly.type
_entity_poly.pdbx_seq_one_letter_code
_entity_poly.pdbx_strand_id
1 'polypeptide(L)'
;FAGASIDSATGASAPGPLFGVGIALLVIWWLAIIVPTLALSWRRLHDTNRSGLFWFLGFIPVVGGIILLVLFVLDSDPAGARFDA
;
A
#
# COMPACT_ATOMS: atom_id res chain seq x y z
N PHE A 1 25.58 -20.61 10.77
CA PHE A 1 25.27 -20.67 9.33
C PHE A 1 24.17 -19.69 8.89
N ALA A 2 23.79 -18.70 9.72
CA ALA A 2 22.67 -17.78 9.46
C ALA A 2 23.02 -16.28 9.61
N GLY A 3 24.21 -15.98 10.14
CA GLY A 3 24.66 -14.61 10.39
C GLY A 3 25.35 -13.99 9.18
N ALA A 4 25.55 -12.67 9.23
CA ALA A 4 26.39 -11.96 8.28
C ALA A 4 27.83 -12.50 8.33
N SER A 5 28.47 -12.67 7.18
CA SER A 5 29.89 -13.00 7.11
C SER A 5 30.70 -11.71 7.06
N ILE A 6 31.81 -11.64 7.79
CA ILE A 6 32.75 -10.52 7.77
C ILE A 6 33.99 -10.96 6.99
N ASP A 7 34.35 -10.24 5.94
CA ASP A 7 35.60 -10.43 5.23
C ASP A 7 36.75 -9.96 6.12
N SER A 8 37.64 -10.89 6.46
CA SER A 8 38.80 -10.61 7.32
C SER A 8 39.86 -9.71 6.67
N ALA A 9 39.88 -9.60 5.34
CA ALA A 9 40.85 -8.76 4.62
C ALA A 9 40.39 -7.30 4.50
N THR A 10 39.08 -7.08 4.38
CA THR A 10 38.49 -5.75 4.11
C THR A 10 37.61 -5.23 5.25
N GLY A 11 37.29 -6.06 6.24
CA GLY A 11 36.33 -5.75 7.31
C GLY A 11 34.87 -5.66 6.83
N ALA A 12 34.59 -5.95 5.56
CA ALA A 12 33.26 -5.79 4.99
C ALA A 12 32.30 -6.89 5.47
N SER A 13 31.12 -6.51 5.94
CA SER A 13 30.06 -7.45 6.31
C SER A 13 29.13 -7.72 5.11
N ALA A 14 29.00 -8.98 4.69
CA ALA A 14 28.01 -9.43 3.74
C ALA A 14 26.76 -9.96 4.47
N PRO A 15 25.54 -9.50 4.13
CA PRO A 15 24.31 -10.03 4.70
C PRO A 15 24.19 -11.54 4.47
N GLY A 16 23.84 -12.29 5.51
CA GLY A 16 23.64 -13.73 5.41
C GLY A 16 22.37 -14.11 4.64
N PRO A 17 22.19 -15.38 4.23
CA PRO A 17 21.04 -15.81 3.42
C PRO A 17 19.67 -15.51 4.04
N LEU A 18 19.57 -15.50 5.38
CA LEU A 18 18.32 -15.15 6.08
C LEU A 18 17.89 -13.69 5.87
N PHE A 19 18.82 -12.79 5.53
CA PHE A 19 18.48 -11.42 5.20
C PHE A 19 17.55 -11.35 3.98
N GLY A 20 17.89 -12.09 2.91
CA GLY A 20 17.05 -12.16 1.70
C GLY A 20 15.68 -12.78 1.97
N VAL A 21 15.62 -13.83 2.80
CA VAL A 21 14.34 -14.44 3.23
C VAL A 21 13.51 -13.45 4.05
N GLY A 22 14.13 -12.70 4.96
CA GLY A 22 13.46 -11.66 5.74
C GLY A 22 12.84 -10.57 4.86
N ILE A 23 13.59 -10.09 3.86
CA ILE A 23 13.08 -9.11 2.88
C ILE A 23 11.90 -9.68 2.07
N ALA A 24 12.02 -10.92 1.59
CA ALA A 24 10.95 -11.56 0.82
C ALA A 24 9.64 -11.68 1.63
N LEU A 25 9.74 -12.12 2.89
CA LEU A 25 8.59 -12.19 3.80
C LEU A 25 7.99 -10.82 4.08
N LEU A 26 8.85 -9.80 4.29
CA LEU A 26 8.40 -8.43 4.52
C LEU A 26 7.64 -7.87 3.30
N VAL A 27 8.14 -8.12 2.09
CA VAL A 27 7.45 -7.72 0.85
C VAL A 27 6.11 -8.42 0.68
N ILE A 28 6.04 -9.74 0.90
CA ILE A 28 4.79 -10.50 0.82
C ILE A 28 3.78 -9.97 1.84
N TRP A 29 4.22 -9.74 3.07
CA TRP A 29 3.37 -9.20 4.13
C TRP A 29 2.85 -7.80 3.78
N TRP A 30 3.71 -6.91 3.27
CA TRP A 30 3.30 -5.58 2.81
C TRP A 30 2.28 -5.64 1.67
N LEU A 31 2.50 -6.51 0.68
CA LEU A 31 1.55 -6.71 -0.42
C LEU A 31 0.20 -7.25 0.07
N ALA A 32 0.23 -8.21 1.00
CA ALA A 32 -0.96 -8.78 1.60
C ALA A 32 -1.82 -7.75 2.35
N ILE A 33 -1.25 -6.61 2.77
CA ILE A 33 -1.96 -5.53 3.45
C ILE A 33 -2.34 -4.41 2.47
N ILE A 34 -1.39 -3.94 1.65
CA ILE A 34 -1.59 -2.79 0.76
C ILE A 34 -2.63 -3.11 -0.31
N VAL A 35 -2.55 -4.30 -0.93
CA VAL A 35 -3.44 -4.67 -2.03
C VAL A 35 -4.92 -4.66 -1.62
N PRO A 36 -5.36 -5.34 -0.55
CA PRO A 36 -6.77 -5.29 -0.14
C PRO A 36 -7.18 -3.90 0.37
N THR A 37 -6.30 -3.18 1.06
CA THR A 37 -6.60 -1.81 1.54
C THR A 37 -6.86 -0.86 0.37
N LEU A 38 -6.03 -0.95 -0.68
CA LEU A 38 -6.19 -0.17 -1.90
C LEU A 38 -7.47 -0.59 -2.65
N ALA A 39 -7.72 -1.90 -2.78
CA ALA A 39 -8.90 -2.42 -3.48
C ALA A 39 -10.21 -1.94 -2.84
N LEU A 40 -10.32 -1.99 -1.51
CA LEU A 40 -11.49 -1.50 -0.77
C LEU A 40 -11.66 0.02 -0.91
N SER A 41 -10.55 0.77 -0.82
CA SER A 41 -10.59 2.23 -0.97
C SER A 41 -11.03 2.64 -2.38
N TRP A 42 -10.55 1.92 -3.40
CA TRP A 42 -10.90 2.14 -4.80
C TRP A 42 -12.38 1.83 -5.06
N ARG A 43 -12.90 0.73 -4.49
CA ARG A 43 -14.32 0.38 -4.54
C ARG A 43 -15.18 1.48 -3.92
N ARG A 44 -14.86 1.95 -2.71
CA ARG A 44 -15.62 3.01 -2.05
C ARG A 44 -15.64 4.32 -2.85
N LEU A 45 -14.52 4.67 -3.49
CA LEU A 45 -14.50 5.84 -4.37
C LEU A 45 -15.44 5.64 -5.57
N HIS A 46 -15.46 4.44 -6.17
CA HIS A 46 -16.40 4.11 -7.24
C HIS A 46 -17.87 4.13 -6.77
N ASP A 47 -18.16 3.65 -5.55
CA ASP A 47 -19.49 3.68 -4.95
C ASP A 47 -20.01 5.13 -4.78
N THR A 48 -19.12 6.09 -4.55
CA THR A 48 -19.43 7.54 -4.53
C THR A 48 -19.37 8.21 -5.92
N ASN A 49 -19.35 7.41 -7.00
CA ASN A 49 -19.30 7.88 -8.38
C ASN A 49 -18.06 8.76 -8.68
N ARG A 50 -16.95 8.49 -7.99
CA ARG A 50 -15.65 9.13 -8.21
C ARG A 50 -14.65 8.10 -8.75
N SER A 51 -13.69 8.56 -9.56
CA SER A 51 -12.62 7.69 -10.04
C SER A 51 -11.76 7.21 -8.87
N GLY A 52 -11.33 5.94 -8.86
CA GLY A 52 -10.38 5.47 -7.86
C GLY A 52 -9.02 6.20 -7.88
N LEU A 53 -8.73 6.96 -8.94
CA LEU A 53 -7.56 7.85 -8.99
C LEU A 53 -7.57 8.94 -7.91
N PHE A 54 -8.73 9.27 -7.33
CA PHE A 54 -8.80 10.19 -6.20
C PHE A 54 -8.02 9.66 -4.99
N TRP A 55 -7.80 8.34 -4.87
CA TRP A 55 -6.95 7.77 -3.82
C TRP A 55 -5.52 8.34 -3.84
N PHE A 56 -4.97 8.65 -5.01
CA PHE A 56 -3.62 9.24 -5.15
C PHE A 56 -3.52 10.66 -4.57
N LEU A 57 -4.63 11.35 -4.32
CA LEU A 57 -4.61 12.63 -3.61
C LEU A 57 -4.04 12.48 -2.20
N GLY A 58 -4.11 11.30 -1.59
CA GLY A 58 -3.51 10.99 -0.29
C GLY A 58 -1.99 11.16 -0.24
N PHE A 59 -1.30 11.18 -1.39
CA PHE A 59 0.14 11.50 -1.45
C PHE A 59 0.42 13.00 -1.21
N ILE A 60 -0.59 13.87 -1.23
CA ILE A 60 -0.45 15.28 -0.88
C ILE A 60 -0.44 15.38 0.66
N PRO A 61 0.65 15.87 1.28
CA PRO A 61 0.74 15.98 2.73
C PRO A 61 -0.32 16.94 3.26
N VAL A 62 -0.90 16.60 4.42
CA VAL A 62 -1.96 17.35 5.12
C VAL A 62 -3.30 17.39 4.36
N VAL A 63 -3.34 17.95 3.16
CA VAL A 63 -4.57 18.21 2.42
C VAL A 63 -5.14 16.93 1.79
N GLY A 64 -4.28 16.03 1.31
CA GLY A 64 -4.68 14.78 0.66
C GLY A 64 -5.49 13.85 1.55
N GLY A 65 -5.05 13.69 2.80
CA GLY A 65 -5.76 12.89 3.80
C GLY A 65 -7.13 13.48 4.15
N ILE A 66 -7.25 14.81 4.25
CA ILE A 66 -8.52 15.48 4.52
C ILE A 66 -9.51 15.26 3.37
N ILE A 67 -9.06 15.42 2.12
CA ILE A 67 -9.91 15.20 0.95
C ILE A 67 -10.42 13.76 0.92
N LEU A 68 -9.54 12.77 1.14
CA LEU A 68 -9.94 11.37 1.19
C LEU A 68 -10.92 11.08 2.33
N LEU A 69 -10.71 11.67 3.51
CA LEU A 69 -11.61 11.52 4.65
C LEU A 69 -13.01 12.05 4.32
N VAL A 70 -13.10 13.21 3.68
CA VAL A 70 -14.39 13.78 3.23
C VAL A 70 -15.06 12.90 2.17
N LEU A 71 -14.32 12.47 1.14
CA LEU A 71 -14.84 11.60 0.07
C LEU A 71 -15.32 10.27 0.61
N PHE A 72 -14.65 9.76 1.63
CA PHE A 72 -15.04 8.57 2.34
C PHE A 72 -16.34 8.78 3.14
N VAL A 73 -16.46 9.86 3.90
CA VAL A 73 -17.65 10.13 4.73
C VAL A 73 -18.90 10.50 3.89
N LEU A 74 -18.72 10.89 2.63
CA LEU A 74 -19.82 11.15 1.71
C LEU A 74 -20.73 9.93 1.53
N ASP A 75 -22.03 10.19 1.40
CA ASP A 75 -23.02 9.14 1.14
C ASP A 75 -22.81 8.51 -0.24
N SER A 76 -23.21 7.25 -0.38
CA SER A 76 -23.09 6.51 -1.63
C SER A 76 -24.05 7.10 -2.67
N ASP A 77 -23.55 7.37 -3.89
CA ASP A 77 -24.35 7.94 -4.97
C ASP A 77 -25.06 6.79 -5.72
N PRO A 78 -26.40 6.80 -5.90
CA PRO A 78 -27.10 5.80 -6.70
C PRO A 78 -26.55 5.68 -8.14
N ALA A 79 -25.91 6.72 -8.68
CA ALA A 79 -25.23 6.68 -9.97
C ALA A 79 -23.89 5.92 -9.94
N GLY A 80 -23.36 5.55 -8.77
CA GLY A 80 -22.20 4.67 -8.59
C GLY A 80 -22.48 3.22 -9.00
N ALA A 81 -23.74 2.78 -8.95
CA ALA A 81 -24.18 1.46 -9.42
C ALA A 81 -23.89 1.20 -10.92
N ARG A 82 -23.56 2.25 -11.69
CA ARG A 82 -23.12 2.12 -13.09
C ARG A 82 -21.78 1.37 -13.23
N PHE A 83 -20.98 1.32 -12.17
CA PHE A 83 -19.67 0.67 -12.15
C PHE A 83 -19.70 -0.78 -11.62
N ASP A 84 -20.87 -1.27 -11.22
CA ASP A 84 -21.11 -2.65 -10.74
C ASP A 84 -21.49 -3.65 -11.87
N ALA A 85 -21.36 -3.22 -13.13
CA ALA A 85 -21.67 -4.03 -14.32
C ALA A 85 -20.57 -5.03 -14.69
#